data_AF-A0A938E5P1-F1
#
_entry.id   AF-A0A938E5P1-F1
#
_cell.length_a   1.000
_cell.length_b   1.000
_cell.length_c   1.000
_cell.angle_alpha   90.00
_cell.angle_beta   90.00
_cell.angle_gamma   90.00
#
_symmetry.space_group_name_H-M   'P 1'
#
loop_
_entity.id
_entity.type
_entity.pdbx_description
1 polymer ?
#
loop_
_entity_poly.entity_id
_entity_poly.type
_entity_poly.pdbx_seq_one_letter_code
_entity_poly.pdbx_strand_id
1 'polypeptide(L)'
;MRKGAAAAIAIGLTLALVAGCNSGNERQATDARVRVVSQNLLHGIACPPATDRCRLSERVELFATQLSEAGCPEIVAVQEANAETVEALRGALPEVCGDRYEIVWDDDPGVDRELVLTTDRVLGSERIRLAGPLRSALWVRVAAEVGPVDLVTTHLASSSDDRPCDAAICPPPCETADTVNTCQARQAADLLDAHTGPRSVGVLAGDLNAKPGEPTLEVLHDRGYLDTHRMAGNAACDPETGAQCTSGRVDDALTDMTDPASRQVERIDYVLVHTRRDCRAARPTGVFAPEGGPRTADGLVFPADHSGVQATLRCETTAADRSATSETTRTTSTTTSDGAAVAPETQAAVTAAFDTLFGGAVTDPAAKLAALEDADLLRDSFIQRMTEVAALAARTSVRIDTMTAAGPDAVDVTFSILLDDAVVLDALAGRA
;
A
#
# COMPACT_ATOMS: atom_id res chain seq x y z
N MET A 1 -82.59 22.44 63.23
CA MET A 1 -83.25 21.88 62.02
C MET A 1 -82.53 22.47 60.80
N ARG A 2 -81.65 21.71 60.13
CA ARG A 2 -81.80 21.22 58.73
C ARG A 2 -82.51 22.24 57.83
N LYS A 3 -81.93 22.76 56.74
CA LYS A 3 -81.40 22.03 55.57
C LYS A 3 -80.32 22.86 54.84
N GLY A 4 -79.21 22.22 54.51
CA GLY A 4 -78.21 22.72 53.56
C GLY A 4 -78.58 22.31 52.13
N ALA A 5 -78.31 23.21 51.18
CA ALA A 5 -78.45 22.98 49.75
C ALA A 5 -77.23 22.24 49.20
N ALA A 6 -77.49 21.20 48.39
CA ALA A 6 -76.51 20.55 47.54
C ALA A 6 -76.69 21.06 46.10
N ALA A 7 -75.60 21.37 45.42
CA ALA A 7 -75.57 21.47 43.96
C ALA A 7 -74.22 20.96 43.45
N ALA A 8 -74.32 20.15 42.41
CA ALA A 8 -73.33 19.21 41.90
C ALA A 8 -72.07 19.86 41.31
N ILE A 9 -70.92 19.21 41.57
CA ILE A 9 -69.70 19.41 40.80
C ILE A 9 -69.68 18.34 39.70
N ALA A 10 -69.66 18.79 38.45
CA ALA A 10 -69.45 17.96 37.27
C ALA A 10 -67.97 17.57 37.19
N ILE A 11 -67.69 16.26 37.22
CA ILE A 11 -66.35 15.71 36.94
C ILE A 11 -66.26 15.55 35.42
N GLY A 12 -65.51 16.46 34.79
CA GLY A 12 -65.06 16.32 33.41
C GLY A 12 -63.96 15.27 33.33
N LEU A 13 -64.26 14.16 32.66
CA LEU A 13 -63.30 13.09 32.36
C LEU A 13 -62.42 13.56 31.19
N THR A 14 -61.24 14.09 31.49
CA THR A 14 -60.24 14.40 30.47
C THR A 14 -59.55 13.11 30.05
N LEU A 15 -59.87 12.62 28.85
CA LEU A 15 -59.14 11.54 28.18
C LEU A 15 -57.71 12.05 27.89
N ALA A 16 -56.74 11.58 28.67
CA ALA A 16 -55.33 11.74 28.34
C ALA A 16 -55.00 10.78 27.19
N LEU A 17 -54.81 11.34 25.99
CA LEU A 17 -54.12 10.68 24.89
C LEU A 17 -52.70 10.33 25.35
N VAL A 18 -52.49 9.08 25.76
CA VAL A 18 -51.16 8.51 25.89
C VAL A 18 -50.61 8.41 24.48
N ALA A 19 -49.78 9.38 24.09
CA ALA A 19 -48.87 9.24 22.97
C ALA A 19 -47.98 8.02 23.27
N GLY A 20 -48.30 6.90 22.64
CA GLY A 20 -47.39 5.76 22.61
C GLY A 20 -46.13 6.21 21.89
N CYS A 21 -45.05 6.41 22.65
CA CYS A 21 -43.70 6.45 22.09
C CYS A 21 -43.45 5.10 21.43
N ASN A 22 -43.68 5.05 20.12
CA ASN A 22 -43.32 3.92 19.29
C ASN A 22 -41.80 3.94 19.15
N SER A 23 -41.10 3.44 20.16
CA SER A 23 -39.64 3.21 20.17
C SER A 23 -39.29 2.00 19.29
N GLY A 24 -39.83 1.99 18.08
CA GLY A 24 -39.54 1.03 17.02
C GLY A 24 -38.61 1.65 15.98
N ASN A 25 -37.50 2.26 16.41
CA ASN A 25 -36.33 2.38 15.54
C ASN A 25 -35.65 1.01 15.55
N GLU A 26 -36.29 0.02 14.92
CA GLU A 26 -35.59 -1.19 14.52
C GLU A 26 -34.37 -0.75 13.72
N ARG A 27 -33.21 -1.23 14.19
CA ARG A 27 -31.91 -1.09 13.57
C ARG A 27 -31.97 -1.76 12.19
N GLN A 28 -32.44 -1.03 11.18
CA GLN A 28 -32.49 -1.58 9.83
C GLN A 28 -31.06 -1.57 9.28
N ALA A 29 -30.39 -2.70 9.43
CA ALA A 29 -29.11 -2.95 8.78
C ALA A 29 -29.32 -2.94 7.26
N THR A 30 -28.49 -2.18 6.56
CA THR A 30 -28.46 -2.15 5.10
C THR A 30 -27.29 -2.99 4.61
N ASP A 31 -27.41 -3.55 3.42
CA ASP A 31 -26.39 -4.42 2.85
C ASP A 31 -25.50 -3.62 1.89
N ALA A 32 -24.61 -2.82 2.49
CA ALA A 32 -23.74 -1.88 1.79
C ALA A 32 -22.55 -2.59 1.14
N ARG A 33 -21.88 -1.91 0.21
CA ARG A 33 -20.74 -2.47 -0.54
C ARG A 33 -19.55 -1.52 -0.58
N VAL A 34 -18.38 -2.10 -0.75
CA VAL A 34 -17.13 -1.39 -1.09
C VAL A 34 -16.33 -2.27 -2.05
N ARG A 35 -15.71 -1.67 -3.06
CA ARG A 35 -14.81 -2.34 -4.01
C ARG A 35 -13.40 -1.90 -3.75
N VAL A 36 -12.52 -2.89 -3.67
CA VAL A 36 -11.08 -2.72 -3.49
C VAL A 36 -10.39 -3.34 -4.69
N VAL A 37 -9.44 -2.62 -5.29
CA VAL A 37 -8.49 -3.17 -6.27
C VAL A 37 -7.10 -3.12 -5.67
N SER A 38 -6.28 -4.14 -5.91
CA SER A 38 -4.84 -4.14 -5.67
C SER A 38 -4.11 -4.35 -6.98
N GLN A 39 -3.09 -3.53 -7.27
CA GLN A 39 -2.31 -3.62 -8.50
C GLN A 39 -0.85 -3.22 -8.23
N ASN A 40 0.08 -4.15 -8.43
CA ASN A 40 1.48 -3.80 -8.67
C ASN A 40 1.58 -3.15 -10.06
N LEU A 41 2.02 -1.90 -10.12
CA LEU A 41 2.02 -1.10 -11.35
C LEU A 41 3.36 -1.08 -12.06
N LEU A 42 4.37 -1.82 -11.60
CA LEU A 42 5.72 -1.80 -12.14
C LEU A 42 6.36 -0.41 -12.12
N HIS A 43 7.25 -0.16 -11.17
CA HIS A 43 8.00 1.11 -11.05
C HIS A 43 8.92 1.39 -12.24
N GLY A 44 9.27 0.36 -13.02
CA GLY A 44 10.10 0.46 -14.22
C GLY A 44 11.57 0.77 -13.96
N ILE A 45 12.09 0.57 -12.74
CA ILE A 45 13.49 0.88 -12.41
C ILE A 45 14.47 -0.03 -13.17
N ALA A 46 14.07 -1.28 -13.40
CA ALA A 46 14.85 -2.28 -14.13
C ALA A 46 14.81 -2.05 -15.66
N CYS A 47 13.84 -1.27 -16.15
CA CYS A 47 13.68 -1.03 -17.57
C CYS A 47 14.85 -0.21 -18.15
N PRO A 48 15.24 -0.46 -19.41
CA PRO A 48 16.26 0.34 -20.08
C PRO A 48 15.86 1.83 -20.08
N PRO A 49 16.77 2.77 -19.74
CA PRO A 49 16.42 4.19 -19.61
C PRO A 49 15.78 4.80 -20.87
N ALA A 50 16.16 4.32 -22.05
CA ALA A 50 15.61 4.77 -23.33
C ALA A 50 14.11 4.44 -23.54
N THR A 51 13.54 3.59 -22.70
CA THR A 51 12.12 3.20 -22.75
C THR A 51 11.21 4.08 -21.91
N ASP A 52 11.75 5.12 -21.24
CA ASP A 52 11.00 5.95 -20.31
C ASP A 52 10.30 5.11 -19.22
N ARG A 53 11.11 4.30 -18.50
CA ARG A 53 10.65 3.40 -17.42
C ARG A 53 9.57 2.42 -17.90
N CYS A 54 9.85 1.75 -19.03
CA CYS A 54 8.88 0.93 -19.74
C CYS A 54 7.59 1.69 -20.06
N ARG A 55 7.70 2.92 -20.58
CA ARG A 55 6.56 3.76 -21.00
C ARG A 55 5.58 4.03 -19.85
N LEU A 56 6.10 4.49 -18.71
CA LEU A 56 5.33 4.69 -17.48
C LEU A 56 4.03 5.50 -17.69
N SER A 57 4.09 6.63 -18.42
CA SER A 57 2.91 7.46 -18.69
C SER A 57 1.79 6.67 -19.38
N GLU A 58 2.12 5.90 -20.43
CA GLU A 58 1.14 5.13 -21.18
C GLU A 58 0.58 3.95 -20.38
N ARG A 59 1.42 3.30 -19.56
CA ARG A 59 0.99 2.25 -18.64
C ARG A 59 -0.01 2.80 -17.62
N VAL A 60 0.24 3.98 -17.07
CA VAL A 60 -0.66 4.66 -16.13
C VAL A 60 -1.97 5.08 -16.80
N GLU A 61 -1.96 5.59 -18.03
CA GLU A 61 -3.18 5.91 -18.79
C GLU A 61 -4.03 4.67 -19.06
N LEU A 62 -3.39 3.56 -19.43
CA LEU A 62 -4.06 2.27 -19.62
C LEU A 62 -4.68 1.75 -18.32
N PHE A 63 -3.95 1.85 -17.21
CA PHE A 63 -4.46 1.49 -15.88
C PHE A 63 -5.66 2.36 -15.49
N ALA A 64 -5.58 3.68 -15.68
CA ALA A 64 -6.69 4.59 -15.40
C ALA A 64 -7.94 4.25 -16.26
N THR A 65 -7.74 3.86 -17.53
CA THR A 65 -8.82 3.36 -18.38
C THR A 65 -9.46 2.10 -17.79
N GLN A 66 -8.66 1.14 -17.33
CA GLN A 66 -9.18 -0.08 -16.69
C GLN A 66 -9.96 0.21 -15.40
N LEU A 67 -9.57 1.22 -14.61
CA LEU A 67 -10.35 1.66 -13.45
C LEU A 67 -11.72 2.20 -13.87
N SER A 68 -11.78 2.98 -14.94
CA SER A 68 -13.03 3.47 -15.53
C SER A 68 -13.94 2.33 -15.97
N GLU A 69 -13.38 1.35 -16.69
CA GLU A 69 -14.10 0.17 -17.20
C GLU A 69 -14.61 -0.73 -16.06
N ALA A 70 -13.88 -0.80 -14.95
CA ALA A 70 -14.31 -1.48 -13.73
C ALA A 70 -15.36 -0.70 -12.92
N GLY A 71 -15.83 0.44 -13.44
CA GLY A 71 -16.86 1.27 -12.84
C GLY A 71 -16.34 2.08 -11.64
N CYS A 72 -15.07 2.48 -11.64
CA CYS A 72 -14.47 3.34 -10.63
C CYS A 72 -14.53 2.74 -9.21
N PRO A 73 -13.79 1.66 -8.92
CA PRO A 73 -13.73 1.06 -7.58
C PRO A 73 -13.40 2.11 -6.52
N GLU A 74 -14.01 1.99 -5.34
CA GLU A 74 -13.93 3.03 -4.30
C GLU A 74 -12.51 3.17 -3.73
N ILE A 75 -11.77 2.07 -3.64
CA ILE A 75 -10.42 2.02 -3.06
C ILE A 75 -9.49 1.23 -3.99
N VAL A 76 -8.31 1.77 -4.31
CA VAL A 76 -7.31 1.14 -5.16
C VAL A 76 -5.95 1.21 -4.48
N ALA A 77 -5.44 0.06 -4.05
CA ALA A 77 -4.09 -0.13 -3.54
C ALA A 77 -3.12 -0.32 -4.70
N VAL A 78 -2.07 0.48 -4.76
CA VAL A 78 -1.05 0.41 -5.80
C VAL A 78 0.30 0.09 -5.17
N GLN A 79 1.05 -0.85 -5.76
CA GLN A 79 2.41 -1.22 -5.38
C GLN A 79 3.40 -0.90 -6.50
N GLU A 80 4.70 -0.91 -6.19
CA GLU A 80 5.78 -0.42 -7.06
C GLU A 80 5.50 0.98 -7.62
N ALA A 81 5.00 1.86 -6.77
CA ALA A 81 4.89 3.27 -7.09
C ALA A 81 6.14 4.04 -6.63
N ASN A 82 6.32 5.21 -7.22
CA ASN A 82 7.33 6.21 -6.87
C ASN A 82 6.80 7.60 -7.25
N ALA A 83 7.61 8.65 -7.05
CA ALA A 83 7.22 10.02 -7.37
C ALA A 83 6.82 10.20 -8.86
N GLU A 84 7.52 9.53 -9.80
CA GLU A 84 7.17 9.60 -11.22
C GLU A 84 5.82 8.94 -11.52
N THR A 85 5.50 7.85 -10.81
CA THR A 85 4.19 7.18 -10.90
C THR A 85 3.08 8.10 -10.40
N VAL A 86 3.30 8.81 -9.29
CA VAL A 86 2.35 9.79 -8.74
C VAL A 86 2.12 10.94 -9.73
N GLU A 87 3.16 11.48 -10.35
CA GLU A 87 3.03 12.52 -11.37
C GLU A 87 2.25 12.04 -12.60
N ALA A 88 2.55 10.83 -13.09
CA ALA A 88 1.80 10.23 -14.19
C ALA A 88 0.30 10.04 -13.83
N LEU A 89 0.01 9.58 -12.60
CA LEU A 89 -1.37 9.43 -12.11
C LEU A 89 -2.09 10.78 -12.02
N ARG A 90 -1.41 11.85 -11.56
CA ARG A 90 -1.96 13.21 -11.54
C ARG A 90 -2.33 13.70 -12.95
N GLY A 91 -1.59 13.27 -13.97
CA GLY A 91 -1.90 13.54 -15.37
C GLY A 91 -3.10 12.74 -15.89
N ALA A 92 -3.20 11.45 -15.56
CA ALA A 92 -4.21 10.55 -16.14
C ALA A 92 -5.58 10.58 -15.43
N LEU A 93 -5.61 10.75 -14.10
CA LEU A 93 -6.84 10.63 -13.31
C LEU A 93 -7.93 11.69 -13.57
N PRO A 94 -7.62 12.96 -13.91
CA PRO A 94 -8.66 13.96 -14.16
C PRO A 94 -9.63 13.62 -15.29
N GLU A 95 -9.20 12.79 -16.26
CA GLU A 95 -10.04 12.34 -17.37
C GLU A 95 -10.88 11.09 -17.04
N VAL A 96 -10.63 10.49 -15.87
CA VAL A 96 -11.19 9.21 -15.47
C VAL A 96 -12.12 9.38 -14.27
N CYS A 97 -13.23 8.64 -14.25
CA CYS A 97 -14.11 8.55 -13.09
C CYS A 97 -14.70 9.88 -12.58
N GLY A 98 -14.68 10.93 -13.42
CA GLY A 98 -15.16 12.27 -13.11
C GLY A 98 -14.25 13.04 -12.14
N ASP A 99 -12.93 12.82 -12.20
CA ASP A 99 -11.94 13.50 -11.33
C ASP A 99 -12.21 13.27 -9.84
N ARG A 100 -12.68 12.05 -9.50
CA ARG A 100 -13.09 11.69 -8.14
C ARG A 100 -12.00 11.05 -7.30
N TYR A 101 -10.90 10.59 -7.91
CA TYR A 101 -9.84 9.92 -7.18
C TYR A 101 -8.95 10.92 -6.47
N GLU A 102 -8.87 10.81 -5.15
CA GLU A 102 -7.81 11.37 -4.33
C GLU A 102 -6.62 10.41 -4.31
N ILE A 103 -5.40 10.93 -4.47
CA ILE A 103 -4.15 10.17 -4.33
C ILE A 103 -3.66 10.33 -2.88
N VAL A 104 -3.64 9.25 -2.12
CA VAL A 104 -3.02 9.19 -0.80
C VAL A 104 -1.57 8.79 -0.97
N TRP A 105 -0.70 9.79 -0.81
CA TRP A 105 0.74 9.70 -0.92
C TRP A 105 1.39 10.59 0.14
N ASP A 106 2.44 10.08 0.78
CA ASP A 106 3.12 10.71 1.91
C ASP A 106 4.48 11.35 1.54
N ASP A 107 4.70 11.57 0.24
CA ASP A 107 5.93 12.15 -0.31
C ASP A 107 7.20 11.34 0.00
N ASP A 108 7.06 10.03 0.29
CA ASP A 108 8.21 9.15 0.52
C ASP A 108 9.06 9.04 -0.76
N PRO A 109 10.36 9.38 -0.71
CA PRO A 109 11.20 9.43 -1.92
C PRO A 109 11.64 8.05 -2.43
N GLY A 110 11.17 6.95 -1.83
CA GLY A 110 11.50 5.61 -2.25
C GLY A 110 11.00 5.23 -3.64
N VAL A 111 11.67 4.25 -4.23
CA VAL A 111 11.42 3.81 -5.62
C VAL A 111 10.42 2.68 -5.76
N ASP A 112 10.17 1.95 -4.67
CA ASP A 112 9.21 0.85 -4.56
C ASP A 112 8.32 1.11 -3.34
N ARG A 113 7.21 1.80 -3.58
CA ARG A 113 6.31 2.28 -2.54
C ARG A 113 4.87 1.97 -2.88
N GLU A 114 4.06 2.06 -1.84
CA GLU A 114 2.62 1.95 -1.97
C GLU A 114 1.95 3.31 -2.00
N LEU A 115 0.87 3.42 -2.77
CA LEU A 115 -0.07 4.54 -2.69
C LEU A 115 -1.50 4.02 -2.72
N VAL A 116 -2.46 4.87 -2.37
CA VAL A 116 -3.88 4.54 -2.47
C VAL A 116 -4.60 5.58 -3.31
N LEU A 117 -5.43 5.12 -4.26
CA LEU A 117 -6.42 5.96 -4.92
C LEU A 117 -7.78 5.71 -4.26
N THR A 118 -8.51 6.75 -3.92
CA THR A 118 -9.85 6.60 -3.33
C THR A 118 -10.85 7.61 -3.86
N THR A 119 -12.09 7.18 -4.10
CA THR A 119 -13.21 8.12 -4.38
C THR A 119 -13.95 8.56 -3.12
N ASP A 120 -13.65 7.90 -2.01
CA ASP A 120 -14.22 8.16 -0.70
C ASP A 120 -13.27 8.98 0.16
N ARG A 121 -13.81 9.71 1.14
CA ARG A 121 -13.04 10.62 1.99
C ARG A 121 -12.00 9.87 2.84
N VAL A 122 -10.75 10.34 2.80
CA VAL A 122 -9.67 9.88 3.68
C VAL A 122 -9.86 10.42 5.10
N LEU A 123 -9.70 9.54 6.09
CA LEU A 123 -9.81 9.87 7.52
C LEU A 123 -8.48 9.84 8.26
N GLY A 124 -7.46 9.23 7.66
CA GLY A 124 -6.10 9.13 8.19
C GLY A 124 -5.24 8.21 7.33
N SER A 125 -3.92 8.36 7.42
CA SER A 125 -2.93 7.47 6.82
C SER A 125 -1.67 7.38 7.68
N GLU A 126 -0.89 6.32 7.51
CA GLU A 126 0.38 6.07 8.20
C GLU A 126 1.21 5.09 7.37
N ARG A 127 2.49 5.39 7.16
CA ARG A 127 3.44 4.43 6.60
C ARG A 127 4.37 3.92 7.68
N ILE A 128 4.64 2.62 7.66
CA ILE A 128 5.73 2.02 8.41
C ILE A 128 6.74 1.40 7.45
N ARG A 129 8.00 1.38 7.85
CA ARG A 129 8.99 0.50 7.23
C ARG A 129 8.78 -0.92 7.76
N LEU A 130 8.89 -1.89 6.88
CA LEU A 130 8.88 -3.30 7.27
C LEU A 130 10.34 -3.78 7.46
N ALA A 131 10.50 -5.02 7.90
CA ALA A 131 11.81 -5.65 8.05
C ALA A 131 12.61 -5.60 6.75
N GLY A 132 13.92 -5.34 6.86
CA GLY A 132 14.79 -5.08 5.73
C GLY A 132 14.77 -3.63 5.24
N PRO A 133 15.59 -3.28 4.23
CA PRO A 133 15.83 -1.89 3.86
C PRO A 133 14.80 -1.30 2.87
N LEU A 134 14.11 -2.17 2.11
CA LEU A 134 13.37 -1.74 0.93
C LEU A 134 11.87 -1.53 1.18
N ARG A 135 11.22 -2.48 1.86
CA ARG A 135 9.77 -2.64 1.86
C ARG A 135 9.07 -1.77 2.90
N SER A 136 7.84 -1.36 2.58
CA SER A 136 6.98 -0.61 3.48
C SER A 136 5.56 -1.14 3.48
N ALA A 137 4.74 -0.62 4.40
CA ALA A 137 3.30 -0.77 4.36
C ALA A 137 2.66 0.60 4.59
N LEU A 138 1.65 0.93 3.79
CA LEU A 138 0.85 2.14 3.92
C LEU A 138 -0.53 1.75 4.43
N TRP A 139 -0.86 2.20 5.64
CA TRP A 139 -2.22 2.19 6.16
C TRP A 139 -2.98 3.45 5.70
N VAL A 140 -4.23 3.26 5.29
CA VAL A 140 -5.18 4.33 4.99
C VAL A 140 -6.54 3.97 5.56
N ARG A 141 -7.16 4.92 6.27
CA ARG A 141 -8.57 4.82 6.68
C ARG A 141 -9.45 5.64 5.76
N VAL A 142 -10.49 4.99 5.23
CA VAL A 142 -11.43 5.59 4.27
C VAL A 142 -12.87 5.53 4.80
N ALA A 143 -13.62 6.60 4.58
CA ALA A 143 -15.04 6.72 4.93
C ALA A 143 -15.95 6.09 3.86
N ALA A 144 -16.15 4.77 3.90
CA ALA A 144 -16.97 4.06 2.91
C ALA A 144 -18.43 3.86 3.34
N GLU A 145 -19.29 3.45 2.39
CA GLU A 145 -20.71 3.15 2.66
C GLU A 145 -20.89 2.02 3.69
N VAL A 146 -19.96 1.06 3.71
CA VAL A 146 -19.93 -0.05 4.68
C VAL A 146 -19.53 0.40 6.10
N GLY A 147 -19.18 1.67 6.30
CA GLY A 147 -18.48 2.17 7.49
C GLY A 147 -16.99 2.43 7.18
N PRO A 148 -16.17 2.75 8.19
CA PRO A 148 -14.75 2.95 7.98
C PRO A 148 -14.09 1.69 7.42
N VAL A 149 -13.24 1.85 6.42
CA VAL A 149 -12.36 0.79 5.91
C VAL A 149 -10.94 1.13 6.32
N ASP A 150 -10.31 0.24 7.06
CA ASP A 150 -8.88 0.27 7.33
C ASP A 150 -8.20 -0.59 6.27
N LEU A 151 -7.45 0.04 5.37
CA LEU A 151 -6.68 -0.63 4.35
C LEU A 151 -5.21 -0.58 4.74
N VAL A 152 -4.51 -1.71 4.70
CA VAL A 152 -3.06 -1.75 4.58
C VAL A 152 -2.71 -2.22 3.16
N THR A 153 -1.94 -1.41 2.44
CA THR A 153 -1.32 -1.80 1.17
C THR A 153 0.17 -2.04 1.38
N THR A 154 0.73 -3.09 0.76
CA THR A 154 2.15 -3.44 0.89
C THR A 154 2.69 -4.20 -0.33
N HIS A 155 3.97 -4.06 -0.60
CA HIS A 155 4.76 -4.95 -1.46
C HIS A 155 5.77 -5.70 -0.59
N LEU A 156 5.60 -7.01 -0.41
CA LEU A 156 6.50 -7.80 0.43
C LEU A 156 7.75 -8.26 -0.34
N ALA A 157 8.78 -8.67 0.38
CA ALA A 157 10.05 -9.15 -0.18
C ALA A 157 9.81 -10.28 -1.18
N SER A 158 10.42 -10.19 -2.36
CA SER A 158 10.37 -11.22 -3.39
C SER A 158 11.55 -12.17 -3.24
N SER A 159 11.67 -13.15 -4.13
CA SER A 159 12.82 -14.06 -4.13
C SER A 159 14.19 -13.36 -4.25
N SER A 160 14.24 -12.10 -4.71
CA SER A 160 15.49 -11.34 -4.83
C SER A 160 15.97 -10.73 -3.50
N ASP A 161 15.06 -10.48 -2.55
CA ASP A 161 15.37 -9.88 -1.25
C ASP A 161 14.83 -10.67 -0.03
N ASP A 162 14.18 -11.82 -0.27
CA ASP A 162 13.75 -12.72 0.80
C ASP A 162 14.88 -13.60 1.29
N ARG A 163 15.17 -13.49 2.59
CA ARG A 163 16.27 -14.19 3.27
C ARG A 163 15.80 -14.68 4.63
N PRO A 164 16.49 -15.67 5.23
CA PRO A 164 16.21 -16.06 6.61
C PRO A 164 16.32 -14.85 7.55
N CYS A 165 15.40 -14.76 8.50
CA CYS A 165 15.42 -13.71 9.50
C CYS A 165 16.59 -13.86 10.47
N ASP A 166 17.11 -12.72 10.91
CA ASP A 166 17.91 -12.60 12.13
C ASP A 166 17.40 -11.44 12.99
N ALA A 167 17.94 -11.31 14.21
CA ALA A 167 17.48 -10.31 15.17
C ALA A 167 17.74 -8.86 14.73
N ALA A 168 18.65 -8.62 13.79
CA ALA A 168 18.94 -7.28 13.28
C ALA A 168 17.96 -6.89 12.16
N ILE A 169 17.65 -7.82 11.26
CA ILE A 169 16.80 -7.59 10.09
C ILE A 169 15.31 -7.70 10.47
N CYS A 170 14.97 -8.67 11.31
CA CYS A 170 13.61 -9.05 11.67
C CYS A 170 13.39 -8.89 13.19
N PRO A 171 13.20 -7.66 13.69
CA PRO A 171 12.83 -7.45 15.08
C PRO A 171 11.43 -8.01 15.37
N PRO A 172 11.03 -8.16 16.64
CA PRO A 172 9.65 -8.49 17.00
C PRO A 172 8.64 -7.63 16.21
N PRO A 173 7.54 -8.19 15.69
CA PRO A 173 6.90 -9.47 16.06
C PRO A 173 7.48 -10.72 15.38
N CYS A 174 8.57 -10.60 14.63
CA CYS A 174 9.06 -11.68 13.78
C CYS A 174 9.69 -12.82 14.56
N GLU A 175 9.53 -14.04 14.04
CA GLU A 175 10.13 -15.23 14.61
C GLU A 175 11.48 -15.52 13.95
N THR A 176 12.45 -16.03 14.71
CA THR A 176 13.80 -16.31 14.17
C THR A 176 13.82 -17.40 13.10
N ALA A 177 12.73 -18.16 12.96
CA ALA A 177 12.58 -19.18 11.92
C ALA A 177 11.88 -18.64 10.66
N ASP A 178 11.36 -17.41 10.69
CA ASP A 178 10.71 -16.77 9.55
C ASP A 178 11.75 -16.42 8.46
N THR A 179 11.26 -16.18 7.25
CA THR A 179 11.97 -15.37 6.26
C THR A 179 11.56 -13.90 6.41
N VAL A 180 12.31 -12.99 5.78
CA VAL A 180 11.96 -11.56 5.75
C VAL A 180 10.55 -11.37 5.22
N ASN A 181 10.15 -12.03 4.14
CA ASN A 181 8.80 -11.94 3.57
C ASN A 181 7.71 -12.34 4.59
N THR A 182 7.88 -13.46 5.31
CA THR A 182 6.94 -13.89 6.35
C THR A 182 6.89 -12.92 7.54
N CYS A 183 8.05 -12.40 7.96
CA CYS A 183 8.15 -11.38 9.00
C CYS A 183 7.41 -10.09 8.62
N GLN A 184 7.60 -9.61 7.39
CA GLN A 184 6.93 -8.43 6.86
C GLN A 184 5.40 -8.61 6.80
N ALA A 185 4.90 -9.81 6.45
CA ALA A 185 3.47 -10.10 6.52
C ALA A 185 2.90 -9.98 7.95
N ARG A 186 3.64 -10.44 8.97
CA ARG A 186 3.23 -10.26 10.38
C ARG A 186 3.18 -8.78 10.75
N GLN A 187 4.16 -7.99 10.34
CA GLN A 187 4.22 -6.55 10.59
C GLN A 187 3.08 -5.79 9.90
N ALA A 188 2.77 -6.13 8.65
CA ALA A 188 1.63 -5.55 7.91
C ALA A 188 0.29 -5.90 8.58
N ALA A 189 0.13 -7.13 9.07
CA ALA A 189 -1.05 -7.53 9.85
C ALA A 189 -1.13 -6.84 11.22
N ASP A 190 0.00 -6.64 11.91
CA ASP A 190 0.05 -5.86 13.17
C ASP A 190 -0.39 -4.42 12.95
N LEU A 191 0.08 -3.78 11.87
CA LEU A 191 -0.34 -2.43 11.49
C LEU A 191 -1.86 -2.39 11.28
N LEU A 192 -2.42 -3.31 10.50
CA LEU A 192 -3.86 -3.34 10.27
C LEU A 192 -4.65 -3.60 11.56
N ASP A 193 -4.20 -4.55 12.38
CA ASP A 193 -4.89 -4.94 13.61
C ASP A 193 -4.91 -3.82 14.65
N ALA A 194 -3.83 -3.02 14.71
CA ALA A 194 -3.71 -1.86 15.59
C ALA A 194 -4.71 -0.75 15.23
N HIS A 195 -5.01 -0.58 13.94
CA HIS A 195 -5.94 0.44 13.47
C HIS A 195 -7.40 -0.05 13.41
N THR A 196 -7.62 -1.33 13.13
CA THR A 196 -8.97 -1.87 12.89
C THR A 196 -9.82 -1.88 14.17
N GLY A 197 -10.89 -1.08 14.19
CA GLY A 197 -11.86 -1.03 15.28
C GLY A 197 -13.04 -2.00 15.10
N PRO A 198 -13.92 -2.15 16.11
CA PRO A 198 -15.09 -3.03 16.04
C PRO A 198 -16.11 -2.68 14.95
N ARG A 199 -16.05 -1.45 14.42
CA ARG A 199 -16.96 -0.94 13.39
C ARG A 199 -16.31 -0.82 12.02
N SER A 200 -15.00 -1.03 11.90
CA SER A 200 -14.33 -0.93 10.63
C SER A 200 -14.22 -2.29 9.93
N VAL A 201 -14.02 -2.22 8.62
CA VAL A 201 -13.65 -3.37 7.80
C VAL A 201 -12.13 -3.30 7.61
N GLY A 202 -11.40 -4.31 8.08
CA GLY A 202 -9.96 -4.41 7.87
C GLY A 202 -9.65 -5.10 6.54
N VAL A 203 -8.81 -4.50 5.71
CA VAL A 203 -8.36 -5.03 4.43
C VAL A 203 -6.83 -4.97 4.36
N LEU A 204 -6.18 -6.08 4.00
CA LEU A 204 -4.76 -6.12 3.63
C LEU A 204 -4.70 -6.47 2.15
N ALA A 205 -4.13 -5.58 1.34
CA ALA A 205 -4.05 -5.76 -0.11
C ALA A 205 -2.61 -5.55 -0.58
N GLY A 206 -2.18 -6.29 -1.60
CA GLY A 206 -0.86 -6.09 -2.14
C GLY A 206 -0.31 -7.25 -2.93
N ASP A 207 0.89 -7.02 -3.47
CA ASP A 207 1.78 -8.08 -3.91
C ASP A 207 2.50 -8.65 -2.69
N LEU A 208 2.10 -9.86 -2.29
CA LEU A 208 2.66 -10.52 -1.12
C LEU A 208 3.87 -11.38 -1.47
N ASN A 209 4.23 -11.47 -2.76
CA ASN A 209 5.33 -12.30 -3.26
C ASN A 209 5.28 -13.75 -2.75
N ALA A 210 4.08 -14.27 -2.47
CA ALA A 210 3.89 -15.57 -1.87
C ALA A 210 2.68 -16.32 -2.45
N LYS A 211 2.88 -17.59 -2.77
CA LYS A 211 1.88 -18.48 -3.35
C LYS A 211 0.94 -19.02 -2.27
N PRO A 212 -0.25 -19.54 -2.66
CA PRO A 212 -1.15 -20.17 -1.71
C PRO A 212 -0.48 -21.37 -1.00
N GLY A 213 -0.49 -21.35 0.33
CA GLY A 213 0.12 -22.40 1.16
C GLY A 213 1.58 -22.15 1.53
N GLU A 214 2.16 -21.00 1.16
CA GLU A 214 3.47 -20.59 1.66
C GLU A 214 3.36 -19.93 3.05
N PRO A 215 4.41 -19.99 3.89
CA PRO A 215 4.37 -19.54 5.29
C PRO A 215 3.82 -18.12 5.48
N THR A 216 4.13 -17.21 4.57
CA THR A 216 3.66 -15.82 4.56
C THR A 216 2.14 -15.71 4.51
N LEU A 217 1.45 -16.56 3.74
CA LEU A 217 -0.01 -16.59 3.71
C LEU A 217 -0.56 -17.36 4.91
N GLU A 218 0.13 -18.41 5.37
CA GLU A 218 -0.27 -19.19 6.55
C GLU A 218 -0.34 -18.30 7.81
N VAL A 219 0.65 -17.46 8.07
CA VAL A 219 0.65 -16.56 9.25
C VAL A 219 -0.50 -15.54 9.21
N LEU A 220 -0.94 -15.13 8.02
CA LEU A 220 -2.10 -14.25 7.85
C LEU A 220 -3.40 -15.02 8.09
N HIS A 221 -3.52 -16.23 7.53
CA HIS A 221 -4.69 -17.09 7.71
C HIS A 221 -4.89 -17.51 9.17
N ASP A 222 -3.81 -17.83 9.89
CA ASP A 222 -3.86 -18.16 11.33
C ASP A 222 -4.36 -16.98 12.18
N ARG A 223 -4.21 -15.76 11.69
CA ARG A 223 -4.75 -14.53 12.29
C ARG A 223 -6.18 -14.19 11.82
N GLY A 224 -6.80 -15.06 11.03
CA GLY A 224 -8.17 -14.89 10.55
C GLY A 224 -8.30 -13.95 9.34
N TYR A 225 -7.22 -13.71 8.60
CA TYR A 225 -7.30 -12.99 7.32
C TYR A 225 -7.81 -13.95 6.25
N LEU A 226 -8.89 -13.57 5.57
CA LEU A 226 -9.55 -14.40 4.58
C LEU A 226 -9.26 -13.90 3.16
N ASP A 227 -8.84 -14.81 2.29
CA ASP A 227 -8.61 -14.53 0.87
C ASP A 227 -9.93 -14.32 0.13
N THR A 228 -10.21 -13.07 -0.27
CA THR A 228 -11.48 -12.69 -0.91
C THR A 228 -11.71 -13.43 -2.23
N HIS A 229 -10.64 -13.77 -2.96
CA HIS A 229 -10.71 -14.57 -4.19
C HIS A 229 -11.30 -15.95 -3.92
N ARG A 230 -10.81 -16.63 -2.88
CA ARG A 230 -11.31 -17.94 -2.44
C ARG A 230 -12.70 -17.83 -1.84
N MET A 231 -12.97 -16.79 -1.04
CA MET A 231 -14.29 -16.51 -0.47
C MET A 231 -15.36 -16.34 -1.56
N ALA A 232 -15.00 -15.79 -2.72
CA ALA A 232 -15.90 -15.64 -3.87
C ALA A 232 -16.15 -16.95 -4.64
N GLY A 233 -15.46 -18.04 -4.29
CA GLY A 233 -15.55 -19.34 -4.95
C GLY A 233 -14.77 -19.41 -6.26
N ASN A 234 -13.80 -18.53 -6.48
CA ASN A 234 -12.95 -18.57 -7.66
C ASN A 234 -11.98 -19.77 -7.60
N ALA A 235 -11.60 -20.27 -8.78
CA ALA A 235 -10.64 -21.36 -8.89
C ALA A 235 -9.23 -20.93 -8.45
N ALA A 236 -8.37 -21.91 -8.17
CA ALA A 236 -6.94 -21.66 -8.02
C ALA A 236 -6.34 -21.16 -9.34
N CYS A 237 -5.19 -20.49 -9.25
CA CYS A 237 -4.36 -20.17 -10.42
C CYS A 237 -3.98 -21.46 -11.15
N ASP A 238 -4.16 -21.45 -12.47
CA ASP A 238 -3.74 -22.49 -13.37
C ASP A 238 -2.57 -21.97 -14.23
N PRO A 239 -1.33 -22.42 -13.97
CA PRO A 239 -0.15 -21.93 -14.68
C PRO A 239 -0.14 -22.29 -16.17
N GLU A 240 -0.87 -23.32 -16.60
CA GLU A 240 -0.90 -23.71 -18.02
C GLU A 240 -1.77 -22.76 -18.85
N THR A 241 -2.88 -22.29 -18.26
CA THR A 241 -3.83 -21.40 -18.94
C THR A 241 -3.67 -19.94 -18.56
N GLY A 242 -2.99 -19.65 -17.45
CA GLY A 242 -2.90 -18.34 -16.80
C GLY A 242 -4.20 -17.89 -16.13
N ALA A 243 -5.22 -18.75 -16.09
CA ALA A 243 -6.48 -18.43 -15.46
C ALA A 243 -6.28 -18.22 -13.96
N GLN A 244 -6.84 -17.13 -13.43
CA GLN A 244 -6.79 -16.78 -11.99
C GLN A 244 -5.38 -16.51 -11.42
N CYS A 245 -4.38 -16.32 -12.29
CA CYS A 245 -3.03 -15.94 -11.94
C CYS A 245 -2.87 -14.41 -12.03
N THR A 246 -1.93 -13.85 -11.28
CA THR A 246 -1.69 -12.40 -11.12
C THR A 246 -0.27 -11.97 -11.48
N SER A 247 0.72 -12.88 -11.51
CA SER A 247 2.12 -12.58 -11.85
C SER A 247 2.74 -13.64 -12.78
N GLY A 248 3.88 -13.31 -13.40
CA GLY A 248 4.62 -14.19 -14.32
C GLY A 248 5.03 -13.59 -15.66
N ARG A 249 4.63 -12.35 -16.00
CA ARG A 249 5.19 -11.62 -17.15
C ARG A 249 6.58 -11.07 -16.85
N VAL A 250 7.34 -10.77 -17.89
CA VAL A 250 8.64 -10.10 -17.79
C VAL A 250 8.48 -8.65 -17.32
N ASP A 251 9.27 -8.26 -16.34
CA ASP A 251 9.24 -6.98 -15.60
C ASP A 251 10.31 -5.97 -16.05
N ASP A 252 11.37 -6.43 -16.72
CA ASP A 252 12.47 -5.59 -17.22
C ASP A 252 12.32 -5.16 -18.70
N ALA A 253 11.26 -5.61 -19.37
CA ALA A 253 11.02 -5.37 -20.79
C ALA A 253 9.52 -5.26 -21.16
N LEU A 254 9.24 -4.59 -22.29
CA LEU A 254 7.89 -4.39 -22.81
C LEU A 254 7.32 -5.60 -23.58
N THR A 255 8.08 -6.69 -23.73
CA THR A 255 7.73 -7.82 -24.60
C THR A 255 6.39 -8.44 -24.23
N ASP A 256 6.18 -8.71 -22.94
CA ASP A 256 4.93 -9.30 -22.46
C ASP A 256 3.80 -8.27 -22.34
N MET A 257 4.12 -7.04 -21.93
CA MET A 257 3.12 -5.97 -21.80
C MET A 257 2.51 -5.55 -23.14
N THR A 258 3.16 -5.85 -24.28
CA THR A 258 2.67 -5.56 -25.63
C THR A 258 2.09 -6.78 -26.35
N ASP A 259 2.26 -7.99 -25.79
CA ASP A 259 1.70 -9.22 -26.35
C ASP A 259 0.36 -9.58 -25.66
N PRO A 260 -0.79 -9.46 -26.34
CA PRO A 260 -2.09 -9.81 -25.77
C PRO A 260 -2.22 -11.32 -25.46
N ALA A 261 -1.33 -12.16 -25.99
CA ALA A 261 -1.29 -13.58 -25.68
C ALA A 261 -0.47 -13.88 -24.41
N SER A 262 0.24 -12.89 -23.85
CA SER A 262 1.06 -13.06 -22.64
C SER A 262 0.20 -13.29 -21.40
N ARG A 263 0.63 -14.25 -20.59
CA ARG A 263 -0.14 -14.81 -19.47
C ARG A 263 0.63 -14.72 -18.18
N GLN A 264 -0.13 -14.57 -17.10
CA GLN A 264 0.36 -14.85 -15.76
C GLN A 264 0.46 -16.35 -15.54
N VAL A 265 1.34 -16.78 -14.65
CA VAL A 265 1.56 -18.19 -14.30
C VAL A 265 1.51 -18.45 -12.81
N GLU A 266 1.49 -17.40 -11.98
CA GLU A 266 1.49 -17.50 -10.53
C GLU A 266 0.45 -16.55 -9.93
N ARG A 267 0.03 -16.81 -8.69
CA ARG A 267 -0.84 -15.89 -7.94
C ARG A 267 -0.15 -15.50 -6.64
N ILE A 268 0.30 -14.25 -6.61
CA ILE A 268 1.04 -13.66 -5.49
C ILE A 268 0.44 -12.32 -5.03
N ASP A 269 -0.54 -11.80 -5.76
CA ASP A 269 -1.29 -10.60 -5.42
C ASP A 269 -2.60 -10.99 -4.71
N TYR A 270 -2.97 -10.23 -3.69
CA TYR A 270 -4.10 -10.55 -2.82
C TYR A 270 -4.90 -9.32 -2.40
N VAL A 271 -6.18 -9.55 -2.14
CA VAL A 271 -6.99 -8.72 -1.25
C VAL A 271 -7.53 -9.64 -0.16
N LEU A 272 -7.01 -9.48 1.05
CA LEU A 272 -7.41 -10.22 2.24
C LEU A 272 -8.32 -9.36 3.11
N VAL A 273 -9.38 -9.94 3.65
CA VAL A 273 -10.28 -9.26 4.59
C VAL A 273 -10.12 -9.82 5.99
N HIS A 274 -9.94 -8.95 6.97
CA HIS A 274 -9.95 -9.31 8.39
C HIS A 274 -11.37 -9.11 8.94
N THR A 275 -12.10 -10.21 9.12
CA THR A 275 -13.53 -10.17 9.45
C THR A 275 -13.77 -9.99 10.95
N ARG A 276 -13.56 -8.77 11.47
CA ARG A 276 -14.20 -8.33 12.73
C ARG A 276 -15.68 -7.99 12.53
N ARG A 277 -16.14 -7.96 11.27
CA ARG A 277 -17.52 -7.79 10.83
C ARG A 277 -17.90 -8.88 9.82
N ASP A 278 -19.20 -9.19 9.77
CA ASP A 278 -19.79 -10.15 8.81
C ASP A 278 -19.84 -9.55 7.39
N CYS A 279 -18.66 -9.44 6.77
CA CYS A 279 -18.50 -9.11 5.37
C CYS A 279 -18.33 -10.39 4.54
N ARG A 280 -18.93 -10.41 3.35
CA ARG A 280 -18.77 -11.50 2.38
C ARG A 280 -18.30 -10.96 1.04
N ALA A 281 -17.53 -11.77 0.32
CA ALA A 281 -17.19 -11.47 -1.05
C ALA A 281 -18.45 -11.53 -1.94
N ALA A 282 -18.57 -10.57 -2.85
CA ALA A 282 -19.62 -10.48 -3.85
C ALA A 282 -19.00 -10.28 -5.23
N ARG A 283 -19.78 -10.45 -6.30
CA ARG A 283 -19.29 -10.17 -7.64
C ARG A 283 -19.30 -8.65 -7.93
N PRO A 284 -18.29 -8.13 -8.66
CA PRO A 284 -17.08 -8.83 -9.12
C PRO A 284 -16.05 -9.00 -7.98
N THR A 285 -15.47 -10.20 -7.88
CA THR A 285 -14.28 -10.49 -7.06
C THR A 285 -13.44 -11.51 -7.82
N GLY A 286 -12.13 -11.31 -7.92
CA GLY A 286 -11.21 -12.14 -8.68
C GLY A 286 -10.05 -11.34 -9.27
N VAL A 287 -9.43 -11.84 -10.33
CA VAL A 287 -8.37 -11.11 -11.05
C VAL A 287 -8.95 -9.88 -11.73
N PHE A 288 -8.28 -8.74 -11.55
CA PHE A 288 -8.57 -7.46 -12.16
C PHE A 288 -7.87 -7.34 -13.51
N ALA A 289 -8.63 -6.91 -14.52
CA ALA A 289 -8.18 -6.74 -15.90
C ALA A 289 -7.27 -7.90 -16.45
N PRO A 290 -7.66 -9.18 -16.30
CA PRO A 290 -6.81 -10.32 -16.68
C PRO A 290 -6.50 -10.39 -18.18
N GLU A 291 -7.38 -9.83 -19.01
CA GLU A 291 -7.26 -9.81 -20.48
C GLU A 291 -6.50 -8.58 -21.01
N GLY A 292 -6.06 -7.70 -20.11
CA GLY A 292 -5.49 -6.41 -20.48
C GLY A 292 -6.56 -5.40 -20.86
N GLY A 293 -6.14 -4.24 -21.37
CA GLY A 293 -7.04 -3.22 -21.88
C GLY A 293 -7.01 -3.12 -23.41
N PRO A 294 -7.76 -2.17 -23.98
CA PRO A 294 -7.65 -1.83 -25.39
C PRO A 294 -6.19 -1.53 -25.74
N ARG A 295 -5.71 -2.11 -26.84
CA ARG A 295 -4.34 -1.87 -27.30
C ARG A 295 -4.12 -0.37 -27.54
N THR A 296 -3.13 0.22 -26.89
CA THR A 296 -2.76 1.63 -27.10
C THR A 296 -2.25 1.85 -28.53
N ALA A 297 -2.11 3.10 -28.97
CA ALA A 297 -1.59 3.43 -30.30
C ALA A 297 -0.24 2.77 -30.58
N ASP A 298 0.58 2.66 -29.53
CA ASP A 298 1.93 2.12 -29.56
C ASP A 298 2.01 0.66 -29.04
N GLY A 299 0.87 -0.04 -29.01
CA GLY A 299 0.82 -1.49 -28.88
C GLY A 299 0.78 -2.06 -27.46
N LEU A 300 0.74 -1.23 -26.42
CA LEU A 300 0.64 -1.70 -25.02
C LEU A 300 -0.74 -2.30 -24.77
N VAL A 301 -0.79 -3.44 -24.07
CA VAL A 301 -2.03 -4.17 -23.74
C VAL A 301 -2.17 -4.36 -22.22
N PHE A 302 -1.05 -4.44 -21.49
CA PHE A 302 -1.04 -4.54 -20.03
C PHE A 302 -0.30 -3.34 -19.42
N PRO A 303 -0.80 -2.75 -18.32
CA PRO A 303 -0.13 -1.62 -17.66
C PRO A 303 1.07 -2.05 -16.80
N ALA A 304 1.19 -3.34 -16.51
CA ALA A 304 2.24 -3.91 -15.69
C ALA A 304 2.50 -5.36 -16.09
N ASP A 305 3.60 -5.90 -15.59
CA ASP A 305 3.90 -7.32 -15.55
C ASP A 305 2.96 -8.09 -14.61
N HIS A 306 2.23 -7.40 -13.73
CA HIS A 306 1.16 -7.96 -12.89
C HIS A 306 -0.25 -7.71 -13.44
N SER A 307 -1.17 -8.64 -13.15
CA SER A 307 -2.62 -8.44 -13.25
C SER A 307 -3.16 -8.28 -11.83
N GLY A 308 -3.93 -7.23 -11.57
CA GLY A 308 -4.37 -6.93 -10.22
C GLY A 308 -5.38 -7.93 -9.65
N VAL A 309 -5.84 -7.64 -8.44
CA VAL A 309 -6.93 -8.35 -7.76
C VAL A 309 -8.03 -7.37 -7.41
N GLN A 310 -9.28 -7.72 -7.70
CA GLN A 310 -10.46 -6.98 -7.30
C GLN A 310 -11.24 -7.77 -6.26
N ALA A 311 -11.72 -7.08 -5.22
CA ALA A 311 -12.68 -7.59 -4.26
C ALA A 311 -13.88 -6.64 -4.17
N THR A 312 -15.10 -7.19 -4.23
CA THR A 312 -16.31 -6.49 -3.79
C THR A 312 -16.72 -7.07 -2.45
N LEU A 313 -16.63 -6.29 -1.39
CA LEU A 313 -17.08 -6.67 -0.06
C LEU A 313 -18.50 -6.18 0.16
N ARG A 314 -19.35 -7.06 0.66
CA ARG A 314 -20.74 -6.79 0.99
C ARG A 314 -20.94 -7.06 2.48
N CYS A 315 -21.31 -6.03 3.23
CA CYS A 315 -21.34 -6.06 4.70
C CYS A 315 -22.70 -5.61 5.21
N GLU A 316 -23.18 -6.26 6.27
CA GLU A 316 -24.31 -5.74 7.03
C GLU A 316 -23.89 -4.48 7.79
N THR A 317 -24.54 -3.35 7.49
CA THR A 317 -24.13 -2.03 7.93
C THR A 317 -25.25 -1.30 8.64
N THR A 318 -24.98 -0.87 9.86
CA THR A 318 -25.90 -0.10 10.69
C THR A 318 -25.69 1.40 10.54
N ALA A 319 -26.61 2.21 11.10
CA ALA A 319 -26.41 3.65 11.19
C ALA A 319 -25.22 4.04 12.07
N ALA A 320 -24.88 3.22 13.07
CA ALA A 320 -23.72 3.45 13.93
C ALA A 320 -22.40 3.27 13.17
N ASP A 321 -22.33 2.27 12.29
CA ASP A 321 -21.16 2.03 11.44
C ASP A 321 -20.95 3.19 10.48
N ARG A 322 -22.02 3.67 9.84
CA ARG A 322 -21.97 4.86 8.98
C ARG A 322 -21.57 6.11 9.73
N SER A 323 -22.02 6.28 10.97
CA SER A 323 -21.68 7.44 11.80
C SER A 323 -20.21 7.45 12.22
N ALA A 324 -19.58 6.28 12.37
CA ALA A 324 -18.16 6.15 12.68
C ALA A 324 -17.26 6.73 11.57
N THR A 325 -17.77 6.90 10.34
CA THR A 325 -17.03 7.58 9.26
C THR A 325 -16.85 9.08 9.48
N SER A 326 -17.53 9.65 10.47
CA SER A 326 -17.38 11.06 10.87
C SER A 326 -16.31 11.27 11.93
N GLU A 327 -15.79 10.20 12.54
CA GLU A 327 -14.68 10.28 13.47
C GLU A 327 -13.38 10.42 12.67
N THR A 328 -12.88 11.65 12.55
CA THR A 328 -11.53 11.88 12.03
C THR A 328 -10.55 11.25 13.01
N THR A 329 -9.79 10.27 12.53
CA THR A 329 -8.64 9.79 13.29
C THR A 329 -7.59 10.89 13.13
N ARG A 330 -7.37 11.69 14.18
CA ARG A 330 -6.34 12.72 14.14
C ARG A 330 -5.01 11.98 14.13
N THR A 331 -4.51 11.68 12.93
CA THR A 331 -3.17 11.14 12.71
C THR A 331 -2.19 12.12 13.32
N THR A 332 -1.71 11.78 14.51
CA THR A 332 -0.60 12.50 15.11
C THR A 332 0.64 11.79 14.58
N SER A 333 0.91 11.95 13.27
CA SER A 333 2.24 11.67 12.73
C SER A 333 3.13 12.77 13.25
N THR A 334 3.50 12.60 14.50
CA THR A 334 4.49 13.41 15.18
C THR A 334 5.34 12.43 15.94
N THR A 335 6.07 11.61 15.20
CA THR A 335 7.40 11.20 15.65
C THR A 335 8.30 12.43 15.54
N THR A 336 7.98 13.50 16.28
CA THR A 336 9.05 14.32 16.84
C THR A 336 9.63 13.45 17.94
N SER A 337 10.47 12.50 17.54
CA SER A 337 11.66 12.28 18.36
C SER A 337 12.25 13.67 18.49
N ASP A 338 12.25 14.23 19.69
CA ASP A 338 13.22 15.26 20.05
C ASP A 338 14.58 14.62 19.79
N GLY A 339 15.02 14.70 18.54
CA GLY A 339 16.09 13.89 18.00
C GLY A 339 17.31 14.24 18.79
N ALA A 340 17.75 13.32 19.64
CA ALA A 340 19.00 13.50 20.35
C ALA A 340 20.06 13.81 19.29
N ALA A 341 20.81 14.89 19.50
CA ALA A 341 21.87 15.27 18.57
C ALA A 341 22.81 14.07 18.39
N VAL A 342 23.02 13.65 17.15
CA VAL A 342 23.93 12.56 16.79
C VAL A 342 25.34 12.95 17.25
N ALA A 343 26.06 12.05 17.92
CA ALA A 343 27.41 12.33 18.39
C ALA A 343 28.33 12.70 17.22
N PRO A 344 29.26 13.67 17.36
CA PRO A 344 30.11 14.12 16.25
C PRO A 344 30.92 12.99 15.58
N GLU A 345 31.35 11.99 16.35
CA GLU A 345 32.06 10.82 15.83
C GLU A 345 31.16 9.97 14.91
N THR A 346 29.90 9.76 15.31
CA THR A 346 28.88 9.11 14.49
C THR A 346 28.57 9.93 13.24
N GLN A 347 28.42 11.26 13.35
CA GLN A 347 28.19 12.12 12.19
C GLN A 347 29.33 12.02 11.16
N ALA A 348 30.58 12.01 11.63
CA ALA A 348 31.75 11.85 10.77
C ALA A 348 31.78 10.48 10.08
N ALA A 349 31.46 9.41 10.81
CA ALA A 349 31.39 8.06 10.26
C ALA A 349 30.29 7.91 9.20
N VAL A 350 29.08 8.42 9.48
CA VAL A 350 27.95 8.42 8.54
C VAL A 350 28.28 9.25 7.29
N THR A 351 28.85 10.45 7.46
CA THR A 351 29.26 11.29 6.33
C THR A 351 30.29 10.57 5.46
N ALA A 352 31.30 9.94 6.06
CA ALA A 352 32.32 9.19 5.33
C ALA A 352 31.74 7.96 4.59
N ALA A 353 30.76 7.28 5.17
CA ALA A 353 30.08 6.15 4.53
C ALA A 353 29.28 6.61 3.30
N PHE A 354 28.51 7.69 3.42
CA PHE A 354 27.77 8.28 2.31
C PHE A 354 28.71 8.82 1.22
N ASP A 355 29.79 9.53 1.59
CA ASP A 355 30.81 9.99 0.65
C ASP A 355 31.45 8.82 -0.09
N THR A 356 31.74 7.71 0.61
CA THR A 356 32.26 6.50 0.00
C THR A 356 31.26 5.94 -1.00
N LEU A 357 29.99 5.83 -0.64
CA LEU A 357 28.97 5.23 -1.49
C LEU A 357 28.67 6.10 -2.73
N PHE A 358 28.34 7.37 -2.51
CA PHE A 358 27.80 8.26 -3.55
C PHE A 358 28.84 9.18 -4.19
N GLY A 359 29.91 9.51 -3.48
CA GLY A 359 30.90 10.48 -3.91
C GLY A 359 32.03 9.91 -4.76
N GLY A 360 32.54 10.74 -5.67
CA GLY A 360 33.82 10.56 -6.33
C GLY A 360 33.92 9.44 -7.37
N ALA A 361 35.10 9.37 -7.98
CA ALA A 361 35.40 8.36 -9.00
C ALA A 361 35.31 6.94 -8.42
N VAL A 362 34.84 6.01 -9.25
CA VAL A 362 34.76 4.59 -8.92
C VAL A 362 36.15 3.96 -9.01
N THR A 363 37.03 4.33 -8.07
CA THR A 363 38.39 3.81 -8.00
C THR A 363 38.47 2.48 -7.27
N ASP A 364 37.49 2.21 -6.39
CA ASP A 364 37.35 0.95 -5.66
C ASP A 364 35.87 0.55 -5.55
N PRO A 365 35.34 -0.18 -6.55
CA PRO A 365 33.97 -0.70 -6.50
C PRO A 365 33.69 -1.58 -5.27
N ALA A 366 34.72 -2.29 -4.76
CA ALA A 366 34.56 -3.17 -3.60
C ALA A 366 34.34 -2.37 -2.32
N ALA A 367 35.04 -1.23 -2.16
CA ALA A 367 34.81 -0.33 -1.04
C ALA A 367 33.41 0.31 -1.07
N LYS A 368 32.94 0.71 -2.25
CA LYS A 368 31.56 1.23 -2.42
C LYS A 368 30.51 0.18 -2.12
N LEU A 369 30.71 -1.04 -2.61
CA LEU A 369 29.85 -2.18 -2.31
C LEU A 369 29.84 -2.50 -0.82
N ALA A 370 30.98 -2.49 -0.14
CA ALA A 370 31.05 -2.75 1.30
C ALA A 370 30.29 -1.72 2.17
N ALA A 371 29.97 -0.55 1.63
CA ALA A 371 29.13 0.46 2.29
C ALA A 371 27.63 0.23 2.07
N LEU A 372 27.24 -0.68 1.18
CA LEU A 372 25.85 -1.08 0.97
C LEU A 372 25.50 -2.27 1.88
N GLU A 373 24.31 -2.21 2.44
CA GLU A 373 23.65 -3.42 2.92
C GLU A 373 23.44 -4.36 1.71
N ASP A 374 23.75 -5.65 1.89
CA ASP A 374 23.55 -6.69 0.88
C ASP A 374 24.39 -6.54 -0.42
N ALA A 375 25.59 -5.97 -0.26
CA ALA A 375 26.61 -5.80 -1.30
C ALA A 375 26.79 -6.98 -2.28
N ASP A 376 26.71 -8.22 -1.80
CA ASP A 376 26.92 -9.41 -2.64
C ASP A 376 25.79 -9.62 -3.66
N LEU A 377 24.54 -9.27 -3.33
CA LEU A 377 23.38 -9.40 -4.23
C LEU A 377 23.41 -8.33 -5.32
N LEU A 378 23.83 -7.12 -4.95
CA LEU A 378 23.91 -5.99 -5.87
C LEU A 378 25.21 -5.97 -6.68
N ARG A 379 26.19 -6.84 -6.37
CA ARG A 379 27.55 -6.74 -6.89
C ARG A 379 27.61 -6.59 -8.41
N ASP A 380 27.00 -7.52 -9.15
CA ASP A 380 27.16 -7.56 -10.60
C ASP A 380 26.43 -6.39 -11.28
N SER A 381 25.19 -6.09 -10.88
CA SER A 381 24.41 -4.96 -11.40
C SER A 381 25.03 -3.62 -11.01
N PHE A 382 25.51 -3.48 -9.78
CA PHE A 382 26.19 -2.30 -9.28
C PHE A 382 27.52 -2.06 -10.00
N ILE A 383 28.37 -3.08 -10.15
CA ILE A 383 29.65 -2.96 -10.88
C ILE A 383 29.41 -2.60 -12.33
N GLN A 384 28.46 -3.28 -12.99
CA GLN A 384 28.11 -2.97 -14.38
C GLN A 384 27.66 -1.52 -14.50
N ARG A 385 26.69 -1.10 -13.67
CA ARG A 385 26.13 0.24 -13.75
C ARG A 385 27.17 1.32 -13.45
N MET A 386 27.97 1.12 -12.40
CA MET A 386 29.05 2.05 -12.03
C MET A 386 30.12 2.16 -13.10
N THR A 387 30.38 1.08 -13.85
CA THR A 387 31.28 1.10 -15.00
C THR A 387 30.67 1.92 -16.15
N GLU A 388 29.40 1.71 -16.46
CA GLU A 388 28.67 2.46 -17.50
C GLU A 388 28.64 3.97 -17.21
N VAL A 389 28.52 4.37 -15.94
CA VAL A 389 28.41 5.77 -15.53
C VAL A 389 29.69 6.34 -14.89
N ALA A 390 30.84 5.69 -15.03
CA ALA A 390 32.06 6.05 -14.30
C ALA A 390 32.48 7.53 -14.45
N ALA A 391 32.31 8.12 -15.64
CA ALA A 391 32.61 9.53 -15.90
C ALA A 391 31.64 10.49 -15.20
N LEU A 392 30.37 10.07 -15.02
CA LEU A 392 29.37 10.83 -14.28
C LEU A 392 29.63 10.71 -12.77
N ALA A 393 29.84 9.47 -12.28
CA ALA A 393 30.13 9.20 -10.87
C ALA A 393 31.36 9.99 -10.37
N ALA A 394 32.39 10.15 -11.21
CA ALA A 394 33.58 10.95 -10.88
C ALA A 394 33.29 12.44 -10.59
N ARG A 395 32.14 12.94 -11.04
CA ARG A 395 31.67 14.33 -10.83
C ARG A 395 30.56 14.40 -9.79
N THR A 396 30.15 13.25 -9.25
CA THR A 396 29.09 13.15 -8.25
C THR A 396 29.69 13.32 -6.86
N SER A 397 29.00 14.07 -6.00
CA SER A 397 29.27 14.14 -4.57
C SER A 397 27.96 14.05 -3.80
N VAL A 398 28.06 13.85 -2.49
CA VAL A 398 26.90 13.85 -1.60
C VAL A 398 27.07 14.94 -0.57
N ARG A 399 25.96 15.56 -0.18
CA ARG A 399 25.90 16.49 0.94
C ARG A 399 24.90 15.94 1.93
N ILE A 400 25.32 15.78 3.18
CA ILE A 400 24.36 15.49 4.25
C ILE A 400 23.69 16.80 4.68
N ASP A 401 22.37 16.85 4.57
CA ASP A 401 21.57 18.00 4.95
C ASP A 401 21.19 17.92 6.43
N THR A 402 20.71 16.75 6.89
CA THR A 402 20.35 16.52 8.29
C THR A 402 20.70 15.11 8.75
N MET A 403 20.94 14.96 10.06
CA MET A 403 21.13 13.68 10.73
C MET A 403 20.39 13.68 12.06
N THR A 404 19.61 12.62 12.31
CA THR A 404 18.81 12.48 13.53
C THR A 404 19.00 11.09 14.11
N ALA A 405 19.24 10.99 15.42
CA ALA A 405 19.35 9.68 16.07
C ALA A 405 18.01 8.93 15.99
N ALA A 406 18.03 7.74 15.40
CA ALA A 406 16.85 6.89 15.21
C ALA A 406 16.84 5.67 16.16
N GLY A 407 17.90 5.50 16.96
CA GLY A 407 18.11 4.41 17.91
C GLY A 407 19.51 4.48 18.53
N PRO A 408 19.91 3.49 19.35
CA PRO A 408 21.26 3.43 19.93
C PRO A 408 22.35 3.23 18.86
N ASP A 409 22.02 2.55 17.77
CA ASP A 409 22.95 2.16 16.70
C ASP A 409 22.46 2.59 15.31
N ALA A 410 21.59 3.60 15.22
CA ALA A 410 21.01 4.03 13.95
C ALA A 410 20.82 5.55 13.87
N VAL A 411 21.07 6.10 12.68
CA VAL A 411 20.89 7.51 12.34
C VAL A 411 20.04 7.62 11.09
N ASP A 412 18.93 8.35 11.16
CA ASP A 412 18.19 8.77 9.99
C ASP A 412 18.90 9.98 9.37
N VAL A 413 19.08 9.95 8.05
CA VAL A 413 19.88 10.91 7.29
C VAL A 413 19.02 11.51 6.20
N THR A 414 19.10 12.83 6.01
CA THR A 414 18.64 13.48 4.78
C THR A 414 19.85 13.97 4.02
N PHE A 415 19.95 13.67 2.72
CA PHE A 415 21.10 14.00 1.90
C PHE A 415 20.71 14.44 0.49
N SER A 416 21.55 15.26 -0.14
CA SER A 416 21.45 15.61 -1.56
C SER A 416 22.57 14.92 -2.34
N ILE A 417 22.29 14.53 -3.59
CA ILE A 417 23.30 14.17 -4.57
C ILE A 417 23.60 15.40 -5.44
N LEU A 418 24.88 15.69 -5.60
CA LEU A 418 25.39 16.83 -6.36
C LEU A 418 26.13 16.32 -7.59
N LEU A 419 26.09 17.09 -8.67
CA LEU A 419 26.90 16.93 -9.87
C LEU A 419 27.64 18.25 -10.13
N ASP A 420 28.97 18.23 -10.12
CA ASP A 420 29.81 19.45 -10.17
C ASP A 420 29.34 20.52 -9.16
N ASP A 421 29.13 20.11 -7.91
CA ASP A 421 28.66 20.96 -6.81
C ASP A 421 27.25 21.56 -6.97
N ALA A 422 26.51 21.20 -8.02
CA ALA A 422 25.11 21.55 -8.18
C ALA A 422 24.20 20.40 -7.70
N VAL A 423 23.21 20.71 -6.87
CA VAL A 423 22.22 19.71 -6.40
C VAL A 423 21.41 19.19 -7.59
N VAL A 424 21.43 17.86 -7.80
CA VAL A 424 20.66 17.17 -8.86
C VAL A 424 19.57 16.27 -8.30
N LEU A 425 19.75 15.75 -7.09
CA LEU A 425 18.72 15.09 -6.30
C LEU A 425 18.77 15.68 -4.89
N ASP A 426 17.65 16.16 -4.38
CA ASP A 426 17.60 16.89 -3.11
C ASP A 426 16.76 16.14 -2.07
N ALA A 427 17.08 16.35 -0.79
CA ALA A 427 16.33 15.85 0.35
C ALA A 427 16.03 14.34 0.33
N LEU A 428 16.98 13.52 -0.17
CA LEU A 428 16.84 12.07 -0.16
C LEU A 428 16.91 11.54 1.27
N ALA A 429 16.07 10.58 1.60
CA ALA A 429 16.10 9.91 2.90
C ALA A 429 17.06 8.71 2.86
N GLY A 430 17.86 8.56 3.92
CA GLY A 430 18.77 7.45 4.14
C GLY A 430 18.79 7.05 5.61
N ARG A 431 19.43 5.93 5.91
CA ARG A 431 19.70 5.48 7.28
C ARG A 431 21.10 4.87 7.33
N ALA A 432 21.80 5.07 8.43
CA ALA A 432 23.14 4.52 8.68
C ALA A 432 23.29 3.99 10.09
#